data_AF-A0A816DMB2-F1
#
_entry.id   AF-A0A816DMB2-F1
#
_cell.length_a   1.000
_cell.length_b   1.000
_cell.length_c   1.000
_cell.angle_alpha   90.00
_cell.angle_beta   90.00
_cell.angle_gamma   90.00
#
_symmetry.space_group_name_H-M   'P 1'
#
loop_
_entity.id
_entity.type
_entity.pdbx_description
1 polymer ?
#
loop_
_entity_poly.entity_id
_entity_poly.type
_entity_poly.pdbx_seq_one_letter_code
_entity_poly.pdbx_strand_id
1 'polypeptide(L)'
;MNVISISVLLIFTLLSVTNALECYVCEQQEGNDDKCIKTVRMCQRYEDTCATLILYTTPHEWTPRGERRHYISKGCDTRDACTRLLYGLATVCTRNWYEDWACVECCQGDRCNRYVVLGSNNTRASIMLLIVAILTALFIRY
;
A
#
# COMPACT_ATOMS: atom_id res chain seq x y z
N MET A 1 -24.20 -6.04 -35.20
CA MET A 1 -22.87 -5.62 -34.68
C MET A 1 -21.78 -6.18 -35.58
N ASN A 2 -20.92 -5.35 -36.19
CA ASN A 2 -19.71 -5.86 -36.83
C ASN A 2 -18.75 -6.30 -35.73
N VAL A 3 -18.34 -7.57 -35.75
CA VAL A 3 -17.40 -8.20 -34.80
C VAL A 3 -16.19 -7.29 -34.50
N ILE A 4 -15.75 -6.58 -35.53
CA ILE A 4 -14.65 -5.61 -35.52
C ILE A 4 -14.83 -4.51 -34.45
N SER A 5 -16.04 -3.92 -34.32
CA SER A 5 -16.28 -2.84 -33.34
C SER A 5 -16.20 -3.32 -31.89
N ILE A 6 -16.62 -4.56 -31.63
CA ILE A 6 -16.53 -5.19 -30.30
C ILE A 6 -15.08 -5.50 -29.96
N SER A 7 -14.33 -6.06 -30.92
CA SER A 7 -12.92 -6.39 -30.77
C SER A 7 -12.07 -5.15 -30.46
N VAL A 8 -12.33 -4.02 -31.14
CA VAL A 8 -11.60 -2.75 -30.89
C VAL A 8 -11.86 -2.22 -29.48
N LEU A 9 -13.11 -2.24 -29.00
CA LEU A 9 -13.45 -1.80 -27.64
C LEU A 9 -12.80 -2.67 -26.56
N LEU A 10 -12.75 -3.99 -26.76
CA LEU A 10 -12.03 -4.92 -25.87
C LEU A 10 -10.52 -4.66 -25.87
N ILE A 11 -9.91 -4.39 -27.01
CA ILE A 11 -8.47 -4.10 -27.11
C ILE A 11 -8.09 -2.85 -26.31
N PHE A 12 -8.90 -1.79 -26.36
CA PHE A 12 -8.64 -0.59 -25.55
C PHE A 12 -8.71 -0.88 -24.05
N THR A 13 -9.54 -1.81 -23.58
CA THR A 13 -9.56 -2.21 -22.16
C THR A 13 -8.34 -3.01 -21.70
N LEU A 14 -7.55 -3.54 -22.64
CA LEU A 14 -6.33 -4.28 -22.33
C LEU A 14 -5.10 -3.37 -22.22
N LEU A 15 -5.20 -2.11 -22.66
CA LEU A 15 -4.14 -1.12 -22.47
C LEU A 15 -4.17 -0.62 -21.03
N SER A 16 -3.45 -1.31 -20.14
CA SER A 16 -3.20 -0.84 -18.79
C SER A 16 -2.29 0.38 -18.83
N VAL A 17 -2.81 1.53 -18.39
CA VAL A 17 -1.97 2.69 -18.03
C VAL A 17 -1.14 2.28 -16.81
N THR A 18 0.16 2.07 -17.02
CA THR A 18 1.10 1.81 -15.93
C THR A 18 1.53 3.14 -15.33
N ASN A 19 0.95 3.49 -14.18
CA ASN A 19 1.54 4.54 -13.36
C ASN A 19 2.79 3.97 -12.70
N ALA A 20 3.85 4.77 -12.66
CA ALA A 20 4.99 4.43 -11.83
C ALA A 20 4.55 4.51 -10.36
N LEU A 21 4.74 3.41 -9.63
CA LEU A 21 4.32 3.30 -8.25
C LEU A 21 4.93 4.44 -7.42
N GLU A 22 4.11 5.13 -6.63
CA GLU A 22 4.56 6.08 -5.63
C GLU A 22 4.18 5.61 -4.23
N CYS A 23 5.07 5.78 -3.25
CA CYS A 23 4.80 5.45 -1.85
C CYS A 23 5.13 6.63 -0.94
N TYR A 24 4.46 6.72 0.21
CA TYR A 24 4.93 7.59 1.29
C TYR A 24 6.23 7.05 1.87
N VAL A 25 7.13 7.96 2.25
CA VAL A 25 8.44 7.61 2.81
C VAL A 25 8.76 8.41 4.07
N CYS A 26 9.25 7.69 5.06
CA CYS A 26 9.74 8.26 6.31
C CYS A 26 10.59 7.20 7.03
N GLU A 27 11.44 7.62 7.94
CA GLU A 27 12.31 6.74 8.70
C GLU A 27 12.20 7.05 10.19
N GLN A 28 11.85 6.03 10.97
CA GLN A 28 11.78 6.05 12.44
C GLN A 28 11.08 7.30 13.01
N GLN A 29 9.99 7.75 12.39
CA GLN A 29 9.23 8.89 12.89
C GLN A 29 8.33 8.43 14.03
N GLU A 30 8.24 9.23 15.10
CA GLU A 30 7.28 8.99 16.16
C GLU A 30 5.87 9.26 15.64
N GLY A 31 5.05 8.22 15.49
CA GLY A 31 3.68 8.35 14.97
C GLY A 31 3.55 8.37 13.43
N ASN A 32 2.30 8.43 12.96
CA ASN A 32 1.95 8.47 11.53
C ASN A 32 1.50 9.87 11.10
N ASP A 33 2.40 10.82 11.20
CA ASP A 33 2.16 12.22 10.92
C ASP A 33 3.34 12.83 10.14
N ASP A 34 3.23 14.14 9.91
CA ASP A 34 4.19 14.95 9.15
C ASP A 34 4.82 14.25 7.93
N LYS A 35 6.11 13.90 7.99
CA LYS A 35 6.84 13.28 6.89
C LYS A 35 6.17 11.99 6.41
N CYS A 36 5.64 11.16 7.30
CA CYS A 36 5.02 9.87 6.96
C CYS A 36 3.71 9.99 6.17
N ILE A 37 3.08 11.17 6.12
CA ILE A 37 1.83 11.40 5.37
C ILE A 37 1.94 12.51 4.30
N LYS A 38 3.10 13.17 4.20
CA LYS A 38 3.36 14.28 3.26
C LYS A 38 4.48 13.96 2.28
N THR A 39 5.49 13.19 2.68
CA THR A 39 6.66 12.91 1.84
C THR A 39 6.42 11.67 1.01
N VAL A 40 6.55 11.80 -0.30
CA VAL A 40 6.38 10.70 -1.26
C VAL A 40 7.63 10.55 -2.11
N ARG A 41 7.90 9.33 -2.57
CA ARG A 41 8.88 9.07 -3.62
C ARG A 41 8.29 8.19 -4.70
N MET A 42 8.76 8.38 -5.92
CA MET A 42 8.58 7.42 -7.01
C MET A 42 9.46 6.20 -6.75
N CYS A 43 8.87 5.02 -6.87
CA CYS A 43 9.57 3.76 -6.67
C CYS A 43 10.44 3.40 -7.88
N GLN A 44 11.50 2.63 -7.64
CA GLN A 44 12.37 2.12 -8.68
C GLN A 44 11.65 1.03 -9.48
N ARG A 45 12.14 0.73 -10.68
CA ARG A 45 11.47 -0.21 -11.60
C ARG A 45 11.25 -1.62 -11.02
N TYR A 46 12.10 -2.05 -10.09
CA TYR A 46 11.99 -3.36 -9.44
C TYR A 46 11.21 -3.33 -8.12
N GLU A 47 10.88 -2.14 -7.60
CA GLU A 47 10.08 -1.98 -6.39
C GLU A 47 8.60 -1.93 -6.77
N ASP A 48 7.84 -2.95 -6.37
CA ASP A 48 6.45 -3.17 -6.79
C ASP A 48 5.43 -3.13 -5.64
N THR A 49 5.89 -2.79 -4.42
CA THR A 49 5.04 -2.68 -3.24
C THR A 49 5.45 -1.50 -2.36
N CYS A 50 4.52 -0.97 -1.58
CA CYS A 50 4.82 -0.07 -0.47
C CYS A 50 4.90 -0.88 0.83
N ALA A 51 5.93 -0.64 1.64
CA ALA A 51 6.12 -1.23 2.95
C ALA A 51 5.95 -0.19 4.06
N THR A 52 5.35 -0.59 5.18
CA THR A 52 5.29 0.20 6.43
C THR A 52 5.73 -0.69 7.58
N LEU A 53 6.86 -0.34 8.22
CA LEU A 53 7.31 -0.94 9.47
C LEU A 53 6.80 -0.10 10.64
N ILE A 54 6.23 -0.77 11.63
CA ILE A 54 5.71 -0.18 12.86
C ILE A 54 6.45 -0.85 14.01
N LEU A 55 7.18 -0.06 14.77
CA LEU A 55 7.86 -0.50 15.98
C LEU A 55 7.16 0.14 17.18
N TYR A 56 6.84 -0.65 18.19
CA TYR A 56 6.35 -0.17 19.47
C TYR A 56 7.33 -0.57 20.55
N THR A 57 8.09 0.40 21.04
CA THR A 57 9.18 0.17 21.98
C THR A 57 9.41 1.41 22.84
N THR A 58 10.18 1.26 23.90
CA THR A 58 10.65 2.37 24.73
C THR A 58 11.66 3.22 23.96
N PRO A 59 11.61 4.56 24.05
CA PRO A 59 12.63 5.43 23.47
C PRO A 59 14.04 5.03 23.90
N HIS A 60 15.02 5.23 23.01
CA HIS A 60 16.43 5.02 23.35
C HIS A 60 16.93 6.05 24.37
N GLU A 61 16.34 7.25 24.38
CA GLU A 61 16.65 8.27 25.36
C GLU A 61 16.06 7.93 26.73
N TRP A 62 16.79 8.29 27.80
CA TRP A 62 16.27 8.18 29.15
C TRP A 62 15.04 9.08 29.30
N THR A 63 13.93 8.48 29.71
CA THR A 63 12.71 9.21 30.06
C THR A 63 12.25 8.78 31.44
N PRO A 64 11.70 9.69 32.27
CA PRO A 64 11.32 9.37 33.65
C PRO A 64 10.29 8.24 33.80
N ARG A 65 9.56 7.91 32.72
CA ARG A 65 8.52 6.87 32.71
C ARG A 65 8.75 5.74 31.72
N GLY A 66 9.74 5.84 30.81
CA GLY A 66 10.00 4.80 29.82
C GLY A 66 8.76 4.41 28.99
N GLU A 67 7.86 5.37 28.72
CA GLU A 67 6.61 5.07 28.03
C GLU A 67 6.91 4.64 26.59
N ARG A 68 6.35 3.50 26.18
CA ARG A 68 6.48 2.97 24.83
C ARG A 68 5.80 3.89 23.82
N ARG A 69 6.43 4.05 22.66
CA ARG A 69 5.93 4.90 21.56
C ARG A 69 5.96 4.15 20.25
N HIS A 70 5.17 4.63 19.29
CA HIS A 70 5.16 4.10 17.95
C HIS A 70 6.23 4.79 17.10
N TYR A 71 7.12 4.03 16.49
CA TYR A 71 8.07 4.48 15.49
C TYR A 71 7.73 3.88 14.14
N ILE A 72 7.66 4.71 13.11
CA ILE A 72 7.12 4.35 11.81
C ILE A 72 8.14 4.62 10.73
N SER A 73 8.39 3.60 9.92
CA SER A 73 9.22 3.69 8.72
C SER A 73 8.41 3.25 7.52
N LYS A 74 8.47 4.02 6.43
CA LYS A 74 7.71 3.76 5.20
C LYS A 74 8.65 3.83 4.00
N GLY A 75 8.42 2.98 3.01
CA GLY A 75 9.28 2.89 1.83
C GLY A 75 8.60 2.19 0.65
N CYS A 76 9.20 2.34 -0.52
CA CYS A 76 9.01 1.35 -1.58
C CYS A 76 9.90 0.14 -1.29
N ASP A 77 9.44 -1.04 -1.67
CA ASP A 77 10.17 -2.30 -1.56
C ASP A 77 9.70 -3.26 -2.66
N THR A 78 10.24 -4.47 -2.67
CA THR A 78 9.71 -5.60 -3.44
C THR A 78 8.67 -6.37 -2.62
N ARG A 79 7.67 -6.94 -3.31
CA ARG A 79 6.65 -7.79 -2.70
C ARG A 79 7.27 -8.95 -1.92
N ASP A 80 8.31 -9.56 -2.48
CA ASP A 80 9.01 -10.69 -1.86
C ASP A 80 9.73 -10.27 -0.58
N ALA A 81 10.47 -9.16 -0.60
CA ALA A 81 11.17 -8.67 0.59
C ALA A 81 10.20 -8.27 1.70
N CYS A 82 9.15 -7.52 1.36
CA CYS A 82 8.12 -7.12 2.32
C CYS A 82 7.41 -8.35 2.93
N THR A 83 7.10 -9.36 2.11
CA THR A 83 6.48 -10.61 2.57
C THR A 83 7.40 -11.42 3.49
N ARG A 84 8.71 -11.48 3.18
CA ARG A 84 9.69 -12.12 4.07
C ARG A 84 9.77 -11.41 5.41
N LEU A 85 9.76 -10.09 5.42
CA LEU A 85 9.74 -9.30 6.66
C LEU A 85 8.45 -9.54 7.45
N LEU A 86 7.31 -9.67 6.75
CA LEU A 86 6.02 -9.98 7.36
C LEU A 86 6.04 -11.31 8.09
N TYR A 87 6.57 -12.36 7.47
CA TYR A 87 6.72 -13.65 8.13
C TYR A 87 7.79 -13.63 9.24
N GLY A 88 8.89 -12.91 9.03
CA GLY A 88 9.96 -12.78 10.02
C GLY A 88 9.53 -12.08 11.30
N LEU A 89 8.58 -11.13 11.20
CA LEU A 89 8.04 -10.40 12.34
C LEU A 89 6.71 -10.97 12.87
N ALA A 90 6.17 -12.02 12.25
CA ALA A 90 4.85 -12.55 12.60
C ALA A 90 4.72 -12.94 14.08
N THR A 91 5.79 -13.47 14.68
CA THR A 91 5.81 -13.91 16.09
C THR A 91 5.88 -12.74 17.08
N VAL A 92 6.40 -11.60 16.65
CA VAL A 92 6.57 -10.40 17.49
C VAL A 92 5.54 -9.31 17.17
N CYS A 93 4.69 -9.49 16.18
CA CYS A 93 3.60 -8.57 15.84
C CYS A 93 2.36 -8.86 16.70
N THR A 94 2.48 -8.64 18.02
CA THR A 94 1.39 -8.91 18.98
C THR A 94 0.43 -7.73 19.14
N ARG A 95 0.92 -6.50 18.94
CA ARG A 95 0.17 -5.24 19.16
C ARG A 95 -0.35 -5.05 20.59
N ASN A 96 0.28 -5.72 21.56
CA ASN A 96 0.00 -5.55 22.99
C ASN A 96 0.57 -4.21 23.50
N TRP A 97 -0.12 -3.55 24.43
CA TRP A 97 0.33 -2.24 24.94
C TRP A 97 1.47 -2.35 25.98
N TYR A 98 1.68 -3.53 26.57
CA TYR A 98 2.63 -3.74 27.67
C TYR A 98 3.95 -4.39 27.23
N GLU A 99 4.01 -4.90 26.01
CA GLU A 99 5.19 -5.55 25.43
C GLU A 99 5.70 -4.78 24.23
N ASP A 100 6.99 -4.97 23.95
CA ASP A 100 7.59 -4.48 22.71
C ASP A 100 7.12 -5.35 21.55
N TRP A 101 6.78 -4.73 20.43
CA TRP A 101 6.37 -5.45 19.23
C TRP A 101 6.76 -4.71 17.97
N ALA A 102 6.86 -5.46 16.89
CA ALA A 102 7.12 -4.94 15.56
C ALA A 102 6.19 -5.60 14.55
N CYS A 103 5.61 -4.80 13.66
CA CYS A 103 4.73 -5.27 12.60
C CYS A 103 5.15 -4.63 11.27
N VAL A 104 4.97 -5.35 10.17
CA VAL A 104 5.09 -4.78 8.83
C VAL A 104 3.77 -4.94 8.07
N GLU A 105 3.42 -3.91 7.32
CA GLU A 105 2.26 -3.87 6.43
C GLU A 105 2.74 -3.64 5.00
N CYS A 106 2.30 -4.51 4.09
CA CYS A 106 2.61 -4.46 2.66
C CYS A 106 1.34 -4.10 1.87
N CYS A 107 1.40 -3.12 0.97
CA CYS A 107 0.27 -2.79 0.10
C CYS A 107 0.72 -2.46 -1.32
N GLN A 108 -0.14 -2.73 -2.30
CA GLN A 108 0.13 -2.48 -3.71
C GLN A 108 -0.81 -1.39 -4.25
N GLY A 109 -0.23 -0.43 -4.96
CA GLY A 109 -0.93 0.70 -5.58
C GLY A 109 -0.46 2.05 -5.06
N ASP A 110 -0.72 3.08 -5.86
CA ASP A 110 -0.19 4.42 -5.59
C ASP A 110 -0.62 4.96 -4.24
N ARG A 111 0.39 5.35 -3.45
CA ARG A 111 0.30 6.01 -2.16
C ARG A 111 -0.59 5.22 -1.18
N CYS A 112 -0.63 3.90 -1.32
CA CYS A 112 -1.50 3.03 -0.52
C CYS A 112 -1.14 3.04 0.98
N ASN A 113 0.12 3.30 1.32
CA ASN A 113 0.64 3.27 2.68
C ASN A 113 0.47 4.59 3.47
N ARG A 114 -0.54 5.41 3.13
CA ARG A 114 -0.81 6.70 3.82
C ARG A 114 -1.12 6.50 5.30
N TYR A 115 -1.93 5.49 5.60
CA TYR A 115 -2.35 5.16 6.95
C TYR A 115 -1.64 3.89 7.41
N VAL A 116 -1.54 3.75 8.71
CA VAL A 116 -1.13 2.52 9.36
C VAL A 116 -2.41 1.78 9.67
N VAL A 117 -2.76 0.81 8.83
CA VAL A 117 -4.08 0.17 8.83
C VAL A 117 -3.90 -1.33 8.96
N LEU A 118 -4.63 -1.91 9.92
CA LEU A 118 -4.73 -3.35 10.14
C LEU A 118 -5.19 -4.06 8.85
N GLY A 119 -4.24 -4.47 8.01
CA GLY A 119 -4.43 -5.47 6.94
C GLY A 119 -5.68 -5.33 6.07
N SER A 120 -6.05 -4.12 5.62
CA SER A 120 -7.19 -3.96 4.71
C SER A 120 -6.72 -4.04 3.25
N ASN A 121 -7.14 -5.10 2.55
CA ASN A 121 -7.01 -5.19 1.10
C ASN A 121 -8.03 -4.26 0.44
N ASN A 122 -7.56 -3.14 -0.12
CA ASN A 122 -8.38 -2.27 -0.97
C ASN A 122 -8.47 -2.85 -2.38
N THR A 123 -9.37 -3.80 -2.60
CA THR A 123 -9.76 -4.19 -3.96
C THR A 123 -10.54 -3.03 -4.60
N ARG A 124 -9.94 -2.35 -5.56
CA ARG A 124 -10.61 -1.29 -6.33
C ARG A 124 -11.23 -1.87 -7.59
N ALA A 125 -12.51 -1.60 -7.82
CA ALA A 125 -13.15 -1.91 -9.10
C ALA A 125 -12.52 -1.05 -10.21
N SER A 126 -12.23 -1.65 -11.36
CA SER A 126 -11.75 -0.90 -12.52
C SER A 126 -12.88 -0.05 -13.09
N ILE A 127 -12.75 1.28 -12.99
CA ILE A 127 -13.70 2.25 -13.56
C ILE A 127 -13.83 2.01 -15.08
N MET A 128 -12.74 1.61 -15.74
CA MET A 128 -12.76 1.32 -17.17
C MET A 128 -13.65 0.11 -17.50
N LEU A 129 -13.58 -0.96 -16.71
CA LEU A 129 -14.45 -2.12 -16.89
C LEU A 129 -15.93 -1.76 -16.69
N LEU A 130 -16.23 -0.89 -15.73
CA LEU A 130 -17.59 -0.40 -15.50
C LEU A 130 -18.10 0.44 -16.69
N ILE A 131 -17.30 1.36 -17.21
CA ILE A 131 -17.67 2.19 -18.37
C ILE A 131 -17.93 1.32 -19.60
N VAL A 132 -17.06 0.35 -19.88
CA VAL A 132 -17.25 -0.55 -21.03
C VAL A 132 -18.50 -1.42 -20.87
N ALA A 133 -18.77 -1.95 -19.68
CA ALA A 133 -19.98 -2.71 -19.41
C ALA A 133 -21.27 -1.89 -19.63
N ILE A 134 -21.25 -0.60 -19.25
CA ILE A 134 -22.40 0.30 -19.48
C ILE A 134 -22.56 0.61 -20.96
N LEU A 135 -21.48 0.93 -21.67
CA LEU A 135 -21.53 1.25 -23.10
C LEU A 135 -22.00 0.04 -23.93
N THR A 136 -21.52 -1.18 -23.64
CA THR A 136 -22.01 -2.38 -24.32
C THR A 136 -23.49 -2.64 -24.03
N ALA A 137 -23.95 -2.47 -22.79
CA ALA A 137 -25.35 -2.64 -22.43
C ALA A 137 -26.29 -1.64 -23.13
N LEU A 138 -25.87 -0.38 -23.27
CA LEU A 138 -26.64 0.66 -23.96
C LEU A 138 -26.72 0.42 -25.48
N PHE A 139 -25.63 -0.07 -26.09
CA PHE A 139 -25.58 -0.39 -27.53
C PHE A 139 -26.26 -1.72 -27.91
N ILE A 140 -26.48 -2.66 -26.98
CA ILE A 140 -27.27 -3.89 -27.22
C ILE A 140 -28.78 -3.61 -27.12
N ARG A 141 -29.19 -2.59 -26.38
CA ARG A 141 -30.59 -2.17 -26.24
C ARG A 141 -31.09 -1.27 -27.38
N TYR A 142 -30.19 -0.71 -28.18
CA TYR A 142 -30.48 0.13 -29.34
C TYR A 142 -30.28 -0.66 -30.63
#